data_AF-A0A131Y7X5-F1
#
_entry.id   AF-A0A131Y7X5-F1
#
_cell.length_a   1.000
_cell.length_b   1.000
_cell.length_c   1.000
_cell.angle_alpha   90.00
_cell.angle_beta   90.00
_cell.angle_gamma   90.00
#
_symmetry.space_group_name_H-M   'P 1'
#
loop_
_entity.id
_entity.type
_entity.pdbx_description
1 polymer ?
#
loop_
_entity_poly.entity_id
_entity_poly.type
_entity_poly.pdbx_seq_one_letter_code
_entity_poly.pdbx_strand_id
1 'polypeptide(L)'
;MTACSVFLQVWIVIQFYWTCSADLQERLSSGVSQFSPPKLDLEGPYLDIPANSTLRITCTGRHPLLWSLPETGDNVSLRSSITEERVQGFRSYKSTFELNATDVMDLGLYSCYYLGTRDHTNTGNVTSIYVFVNDDYYLFQPDKHLDQLIFVSVKHGERMVVPCLPTHSKAQVQLWKAEFEDERELVPLVPQYVEFDPTQGFIIYYPHSYYSGHFRCNGSVPGRTYVSNDISVVFVYLAP
;
A
#
# COMPACT_ATOMS: atom_id res chain seq x y z
N MET A 1 -75.08 2.02 -4.18
CA MET A 1 -74.23 2.64 -5.22
C MET A 1 -73.28 3.57 -4.47
N THR A 2 -72.17 3.04 -3.94
CA THR A 2 -70.86 2.82 -4.58
C THR A 2 -69.98 4.07 -4.54
N ALA A 3 -68.71 3.86 -4.18
CA ALA A 3 -67.62 4.82 -3.94
C ALA A 3 -67.71 5.53 -2.57
N CYS A 4 -66.71 5.48 -1.68
CA CYS A 4 -65.29 5.44 -1.95
C CYS A 4 -64.55 4.79 -0.76
N SER A 5 -64.59 3.45 -0.66
CA SER A 5 -63.75 2.66 0.24
C SER A 5 -62.32 2.46 -0.30
N VAL A 6 -61.86 3.33 -1.18
CA VAL A 6 -60.59 3.17 -1.91
C VAL A 6 -59.45 3.94 -1.23
N PHE A 7 -59.75 4.88 -0.33
CA PHE A 7 -58.71 5.72 0.29
C PHE A 7 -57.96 5.06 1.46
N LEU A 8 -58.49 4.02 2.11
CA LEU A 8 -57.77 3.33 3.19
C LEU A 8 -56.76 2.28 2.69
N GLN A 9 -56.93 1.74 1.48
CA GLN A 9 -56.00 0.73 0.95
C GLN A 9 -54.74 1.33 0.34
N VAL A 10 -54.77 2.59 -0.11
CA VAL A 10 -53.60 3.23 -0.74
C VAL A 10 -52.55 3.63 0.31
N TRP A 11 -52.97 4.08 1.51
CA TRP A 11 -52.03 4.47 2.58
C TRP A 11 -51.30 3.30 3.22
N ILE A 12 -51.95 2.13 3.31
CA ILE A 12 -51.31 0.90 3.81
C ILE A 12 -50.24 0.42 2.83
N VAL A 13 -50.51 0.52 1.52
CA VAL A 13 -49.53 0.15 0.50
C VAL A 13 -48.33 1.11 0.52
N ILE A 14 -48.52 2.42 0.65
CA ILE A 14 -47.40 3.38 0.71
C ILE A 14 -46.53 3.18 1.97
N GLN A 15 -47.14 2.87 3.13
CA GLN A 15 -46.40 2.51 4.35
C GLN A 15 -45.61 1.19 4.17
N PHE A 16 -46.20 0.17 3.54
CA PHE A 16 -45.50 -1.09 3.25
C PHE A 16 -44.37 -0.92 2.22
N TYR A 17 -44.53 -0.06 1.22
CA TYR A 17 -43.46 0.26 0.27
C TYR A 17 -42.32 1.03 0.94
N TRP A 18 -42.60 1.95 1.87
CA TRP A 18 -41.57 2.63 2.66
C TRP A 18 -40.83 1.70 3.62
N THR A 19 -41.51 0.76 4.29
CA THR A 19 -40.85 -0.21 5.17
C THR A 19 -40.08 -1.28 4.40
N CYS A 20 -40.54 -1.66 3.20
CA CYS A 20 -39.80 -2.59 2.33
C CYS A 20 -38.52 -1.93 1.77
N SER A 21 -38.54 -0.62 1.46
CA SER A 21 -37.35 0.10 0.99
C SER A 21 -36.32 0.37 2.10
N ALA A 22 -36.72 0.47 3.37
CA ALA A 22 -35.77 0.58 4.48
C ALA A 22 -35.13 -0.79 4.85
N ASP A 23 -35.88 -1.89 4.77
CA ASP A 23 -35.35 -3.25 5.05
C ASP A 23 -34.50 -3.83 3.89
N LEU A 24 -34.73 -3.39 2.64
CA LEU A 24 -33.90 -3.79 1.50
C LEU A 24 -32.55 -3.05 1.42
N GLN A 25 -32.40 -1.93 2.11
CA GLN A 25 -31.13 -1.19 2.17
C GLN A 25 -30.14 -1.84 3.15
N GLU A 26 -30.59 -2.61 4.14
CA GLU A 26 -29.70 -3.40 5.03
C GLU A 26 -29.26 -4.75 4.44
N ARG A 27 -29.90 -5.24 3.37
CA ARG A 27 -29.53 -6.52 2.73
C ARG A 27 -28.59 -6.41 1.52
N LEU A 28 -28.18 -5.20 1.14
CA LEU A 28 -27.13 -4.96 0.14
C LEU A 28 -25.77 -4.59 0.76
N SER A 29 -25.53 -4.95 2.03
CA SER A 29 -24.20 -4.97 2.65
C SER A 29 -23.71 -6.39 2.97
N SER A 30 -24.25 -7.42 2.30
CA SER A 30 -23.78 -8.79 2.46
C SER A 30 -22.53 -9.03 1.60
N GLY A 31 -21.38 -8.74 2.20
CA GLY A 31 -20.07 -9.07 1.62
C GLY A 31 -18.88 -8.75 2.51
N VAL A 32 -19.05 -8.04 3.63
CA VAL A 32 -18.01 -7.99 4.66
C VAL A 32 -18.11 -9.29 5.43
N SER A 33 -17.35 -10.30 5.01
CA SER A 33 -17.28 -11.55 5.74
C SER A 33 -16.77 -11.26 7.15
N GLN A 34 -17.60 -11.60 8.13
CA GLN A 34 -17.39 -11.47 9.57
C GLN A 34 -16.34 -12.48 10.07
N PHE A 35 -15.16 -12.51 9.44
CA PHE A 35 -14.05 -13.36 9.84
C PHE A 35 -12.94 -12.51 10.42
N SER A 36 -12.20 -13.08 11.37
CA SER A 36 -10.92 -12.52 11.78
C SER A 36 -9.94 -12.67 10.61
N PRO A 37 -9.15 -11.64 10.29
CA PRO A 37 -8.15 -11.74 9.23
C PRO A 37 -7.16 -12.87 9.52
N PRO A 38 -6.49 -13.38 8.47
CA PRO A 38 -5.42 -14.35 8.68
C PRO A 38 -4.30 -13.72 9.53
N LYS A 39 -3.53 -14.53 10.25
CA LYS A 39 -2.51 -14.05 11.18
C LYS A 39 -1.12 -14.43 10.68
N LEU A 40 -0.22 -13.45 10.64
CA LEU A 40 1.21 -13.65 10.39
C LEU A 40 1.93 -14.09 11.67
N ASP A 41 3.04 -14.82 11.51
CA ASP A 41 3.96 -15.22 12.59
C ASP A 41 4.91 -14.10 13.04
N LEU A 42 4.82 -12.94 12.40
CA LEU A 42 5.61 -11.75 12.68
C LEU A 42 4.80 -10.73 13.49
N GLU A 43 5.51 -9.95 14.31
CA GLU A 43 4.93 -8.89 15.14
C GLU A 43 5.43 -7.52 14.67
N GLY A 44 4.58 -6.51 14.79
CA GLY A 44 4.90 -5.12 14.44
C GLY A 44 4.39 -4.68 13.06
N PRO A 45 4.57 -3.39 12.73
CA PRO A 45 4.09 -2.83 11.47
C PRO A 45 4.97 -3.21 10.28
N TYR A 46 6.26 -3.46 10.51
CA TYR A 46 7.29 -3.64 9.50
C TYR A 46 8.29 -4.72 9.92
N LEU A 47 8.97 -5.31 8.93
CA LEU A 47 10.10 -6.23 9.12
C LEU A 47 11.34 -5.66 8.44
N ASP A 48 12.46 -5.56 9.15
CA ASP A 48 13.77 -5.25 8.57
C ASP A 48 14.61 -6.53 8.44
N ILE A 49 15.09 -6.81 7.23
CA ILE A 49 16.02 -7.91 6.94
C ILE A 49 17.22 -7.43 6.13
N PRO A 50 18.42 -8.01 6.29
CA PRO A 50 19.56 -7.68 5.43
C PRO A 50 19.41 -8.27 4.02
N ALA A 51 19.99 -7.61 3.01
CA ALA A 51 20.15 -8.17 1.68
C ALA A 51 20.95 -9.48 1.70
N ASN A 52 20.76 -10.33 0.69
CA ASN A 52 21.29 -11.68 0.57
C ASN A 52 20.88 -12.65 1.69
N SER A 53 19.82 -12.32 2.45
CA SER A 53 19.26 -13.20 3.48
C SER A 53 18.06 -14.00 2.98
N THR A 54 17.54 -14.89 3.83
CA THR A 54 16.31 -15.64 3.57
C THR A 54 15.14 -14.99 4.30
N LEU A 55 14.15 -14.54 3.53
CA LEU A 55 12.86 -14.08 4.05
C LEU A 55 11.92 -15.27 4.20
N ARG A 56 11.37 -15.46 5.39
CA ARG A 56 10.38 -16.51 5.66
C ARG A 56 9.23 -15.95 6.47
N ILE A 57 8.01 -16.04 5.92
CA ILE A 57 6.79 -15.52 6.53
C ILE A 57 5.77 -16.65 6.59
N THR A 58 5.22 -16.92 7.77
CA THR A 58 4.16 -17.91 7.96
C THR A 58 2.84 -17.22 8.22
N CYS A 59 1.84 -17.55 7.41
CA CYS A 59 0.48 -17.08 7.57
C CYS A 59 -0.44 -18.23 8.01
N THR A 60 -1.33 -17.95 8.95
CA THR A 60 -2.29 -18.92 9.49
C THR A 60 -3.70 -18.37 9.43
N GLY A 61 -4.67 -19.20 9.06
CA GLY A 61 -6.04 -18.75 8.92
C GLY A 61 -7.04 -19.90 8.94
N ARG A 62 -8.33 -19.57 8.92
CA ARG A 62 -9.43 -20.56 8.99
C ARG A 62 -9.88 -21.09 7.62
N HIS A 63 -9.39 -20.47 6.55
CA HIS A 63 -9.73 -20.78 5.16
C HIS A 63 -8.45 -20.87 4.33
N PRO A 64 -8.50 -21.46 3.12
CA PRO A 64 -7.35 -21.48 2.21
C PRO A 64 -6.77 -20.07 2.01
N LEU A 65 -5.45 -19.99 1.98
CA LEU A 65 -4.71 -18.73 1.98
C LEU A 65 -4.00 -18.55 0.64
N LEU A 66 -3.84 -17.29 0.22
CA LEU A 66 -3.06 -16.88 -0.94
C LEU A 66 -2.16 -15.70 -0.56
N TRP A 67 -1.16 -15.46 -1.40
CA TRP A 67 -0.20 -14.38 -1.23
C TRP A 67 -0.31 -13.36 -2.37
N SER A 68 -0.10 -12.10 -2.02
CA SER A 68 0.19 -10.99 -2.93
C SER A 68 1.59 -10.49 -2.57
N LEU A 69 2.43 -10.41 -3.58
CA LEU A 69 3.86 -10.10 -3.49
C LEU A 69 4.11 -8.71 -4.10
N PRO A 70 5.18 -8.01 -3.71
CA PRO A 70 5.47 -6.68 -4.26
C PRO A 70 5.69 -6.72 -5.77
N GLU A 71 5.14 -5.73 -6.49
CA GLU A 71 5.25 -5.60 -7.96
C GLU A 71 6.68 -5.25 -8.41
N THR A 72 7.51 -4.77 -7.49
CA THR A 72 8.90 -4.37 -7.75
C THR A 72 9.80 -5.55 -8.11
N GLY A 73 9.41 -6.79 -7.82
CA GLY A 73 10.16 -7.99 -8.20
C GLY A 73 9.36 -8.92 -9.12
N ASP A 74 9.50 -8.75 -10.44
CA ASP A 74 8.92 -9.66 -11.45
C ASP A 74 9.42 -11.11 -11.30
N ASN A 75 10.47 -11.31 -10.50
CA ASN A 75 11.13 -12.59 -10.21
C ASN A 75 10.83 -13.14 -8.81
N VAL A 76 10.14 -12.40 -7.93
CA VAL A 76 9.90 -12.85 -6.53
C VAL A 76 9.12 -14.15 -6.54
N SER A 77 8.04 -14.21 -7.34
CA SER A 77 7.21 -15.40 -7.47
C SER A 77 8.00 -16.62 -7.98
N LEU A 78 8.95 -16.41 -8.89
CA LEU A 78 9.81 -17.46 -9.47
C LEU A 78 10.91 -17.95 -8.51
N ARG A 79 11.41 -17.06 -7.64
CA ARG A 79 12.46 -17.36 -6.64
C ARG A 79 11.90 -17.83 -5.30
N SER A 80 10.60 -17.66 -5.09
CA SER A 80 9.93 -18.01 -3.85
C SER A 80 9.37 -19.43 -3.85
N SER A 81 9.25 -19.99 -2.66
CA SER A 81 8.54 -21.23 -2.37
C SER A 81 7.35 -20.93 -1.48
N ILE A 82 6.18 -21.49 -1.81
CA ILE A 82 4.99 -21.42 -0.96
C ILE A 82 4.63 -22.84 -0.54
N THR A 83 4.65 -23.10 0.77
CA THR A 83 4.27 -24.39 1.35
C THR A 83 2.96 -24.26 2.09
N GLU A 84 1.96 -25.03 1.66
CA GLU A 84 0.64 -25.08 2.28
C GLU A 84 0.47 -26.35 3.12
N GLU A 85 0.01 -26.17 4.35
CA GLU A 85 -0.26 -27.25 5.28
C GLU A 85 -1.67 -27.10 5.86
N ARG A 86 -2.44 -28.18 5.82
CA ARG A 86 -3.71 -28.26 6.55
C ARG A 86 -3.45 -28.82 7.94
N VAL A 87 -3.65 -28.02 8.96
CA VAL A 87 -3.45 -28.45 10.35
C VAL A 87 -4.64 -29.33 10.74
N GLN A 88 -4.36 -30.61 10.99
CA GLN A 88 -5.37 -31.60 11.33
C GLN A 88 -6.06 -31.25 12.66
N GLY A 89 -7.39 -31.32 12.69
CA GLY A 89 -8.20 -31.11 13.90
C GLY A 89 -8.89 -29.74 14.03
N PHE A 90 -8.32 -28.65 13.49
CA PHE A 90 -8.80 -27.29 13.80
C PHE A 90 -9.41 -26.49 12.64
N ARG A 91 -9.60 -27.10 11.46
CA ARG A 91 -9.99 -26.37 10.22
C ARG A 91 -9.10 -25.14 9.98
N SER A 92 -7.82 -25.24 10.32
CA SER A 92 -6.84 -24.19 10.10
C SER A 92 -5.93 -24.54 8.93
N TYR A 93 -5.58 -23.50 8.19
CA TYR A 93 -4.68 -23.51 7.05
C TYR A 93 -3.44 -22.73 7.44
N LYS A 94 -2.28 -23.26 7.08
CA LYS A 94 -0.99 -22.62 7.28
C LYS A 94 -0.32 -22.52 5.92
N SER A 95 0.12 -21.33 5.55
CA SER A 95 0.87 -21.08 4.32
C SER A 95 2.19 -20.42 4.69
N THR A 96 3.31 -20.99 4.25
CA THR A 96 4.65 -20.44 4.51
C THR A 96 5.22 -19.95 3.20
N PHE A 97 5.53 -18.66 3.13
CA PHE A 97 6.28 -18.04 2.04
C PHE A 97 7.77 -18.02 2.41
N GLU A 98 8.63 -18.45 1.49
CA GLU A 98 10.08 -18.43 1.66
C GLU A 98 10.76 -17.89 0.39
N LEU A 99 11.64 -16.92 0.56
CA LEU A 99 12.41 -16.29 -0.51
C LEU A 99 13.88 -16.22 -0.11
N ASN A 100 14.74 -16.83 -0.93
CA ASN A 100 16.18 -16.90 -0.68
C ASN A 100 16.94 -15.80 -1.43
N ALA A 101 18.06 -15.37 -0.84
CA ALA A 101 18.95 -14.36 -1.41
C ALA A 101 18.21 -13.07 -1.77
N THR A 102 17.60 -12.44 -0.77
CA THR A 102 16.80 -11.21 -0.91
C THR A 102 17.61 -10.05 -1.47
N ASP A 103 16.96 -9.23 -2.29
CA ASP A 103 17.55 -8.04 -2.92
C ASP A 103 16.69 -6.79 -2.66
N VAL A 104 17.24 -5.59 -2.91
CA VAL A 104 16.51 -4.32 -2.79
C VAL A 104 15.23 -4.29 -3.63
N MET A 105 15.18 -5.01 -4.74
CA MET A 105 13.97 -5.12 -5.56
C MET A 105 12.87 -5.99 -4.93
N ASP A 106 13.21 -6.80 -3.92
CA ASP A 106 12.26 -7.62 -3.16
C ASP A 106 11.58 -6.81 -2.03
N LEU A 107 11.96 -5.55 -1.80
CA LEU A 107 11.28 -4.66 -0.86
C LEU A 107 9.83 -4.38 -1.28
N GLY A 108 8.94 -4.34 -0.28
CA GLY A 108 7.57 -3.86 -0.45
C GLY A 108 6.56 -4.56 0.47
N LEU A 109 5.29 -4.49 0.08
CA LEU A 109 4.17 -5.02 0.85
C LEU A 109 3.91 -6.49 0.52
N TYR A 110 4.03 -7.35 1.51
CA TYR A 110 3.67 -8.77 1.42
C TYR A 110 2.32 -8.97 2.10
N SER A 111 1.34 -9.48 1.35
CA SER A 111 -0.04 -9.63 1.86
C SER A 111 -0.49 -11.08 1.78
N CYS A 112 -1.00 -11.60 2.89
CA CYS A 112 -1.67 -12.88 2.97
C CYS A 112 -3.18 -12.67 3.08
N TYR A 113 -3.96 -13.36 2.25
CA TYR A 113 -5.41 -13.19 2.20
C TYR A 113 -6.14 -14.51 1.97
N TYR A 114 -7.43 -14.55 2.31
CA TYR A 114 -8.25 -15.73 2.06
C TYR A 114 -8.60 -15.89 0.58
N LEU A 115 -8.59 -17.13 0.08
CA LEU A 115 -9.04 -17.46 -1.27
C LEU A 115 -10.45 -16.91 -1.53
N GLY A 116 -10.61 -16.19 -2.65
CA GLY A 116 -11.87 -15.53 -3.02
C GLY A 116 -12.00 -14.08 -2.54
N THR A 117 -11.01 -13.55 -1.82
CA THR A 117 -10.95 -12.11 -1.49
C THR A 117 -10.72 -11.30 -2.77
N ARG A 118 -11.66 -10.40 -3.06
CA ARG A 118 -11.62 -9.51 -4.23
C ARG A 118 -11.02 -8.15 -3.92
N ASP A 119 -11.23 -7.69 -2.70
CA ASP A 119 -10.73 -6.42 -2.21
C ASP A 119 -9.58 -6.67 -1.23
N HIS A 120 -8.35 -6.45 -1.69
CA HIS A 120 -7.14 -6.68 -0.90
C HIS A 120 -6.84 -5.53 0.06
N THR A 121 -7.62 -4.45 -0.02
CA THR A 121 -7.55 -3.33 0.93
C THR A 121 -8.40 -3.58 2.18
N ASN A 122 -9.30 -4.58 2.12
CA ASN A 122 -10.17 -4.93 3.24
C ASN A 122 -9.43 -5.72 4.32
N THR A 123 -9.21 -5.06 5.46
CA THR A 123 -8.51 -5.60 6.63
C THR A 123 -9.23 -6.77 7.33
N GLY A 124 -10.46 -7.10 6.97
CA GLY A 124 -11.18 -8.26 7.51
C GLY A 124 -10.69 -9.61 6.97
N ASN A 125 -10.15 -9.64 5.76
CA ASN A 125 -9.75 -10.88 5.07
C ASN A 125 -8.27 -10.92 4.67
N VAL A 126 -7.55 -9.82 4.91
CA VAL A 126 -6.16 -9.64 4.50
C VAL A 126 -5.32 -9.26 5.71
N THR A 127 -4.08 -9.73 5.74
CA THR A 127 -3.06 -9.20 6.64
C THR A 127 -1.77 -9.03 5.88
N SER A 128 -1.14 -7.88 6.10
CA SER A 128 0.00 -7.44 5.33
C SER A 128 1.14 -7.03 6.25
N ILE A 129 2.35 -7.17 5.75
CA ILE A 129 3.56 -6.67 6.39
C ILE A 129 4.44 -6.04 5.32
N TYR A 130 4.97 -4.85 5.59
CA TYR A 130 5.98 -4.25 4.73
C TYR A 130 7.36 -4.75 5.13
N VAL A 131 8.12 -5.24 4.15
CA VAL A 131 9.46 -5.77 4.36
C VAL A 131 10.48 -4.80 3.79
N PHE A 132 11.35 -4.31 4.67
CA PHE A 132 12.53 -3.52 4.35
C PHE A 132 13.72 -4.47 4.13
N VAL A 133 14.36 -4.38 2.96
CA VAL A 133 15.56 -5.14 2.62
C VAL A 133 16.77 -4.22 2.70
N ASN A 134 17.44 -4.23 3.86
CA ASN A 134 18.58 -3.40 4.20
C ASN A 134 19.78 -3.74 3.31
N ASP A 135 20.15 -2.81 2.45
CA ASP A 135 21.31 -2.92 1.57
C ASP A 135 22.35 -1.86 1.91
N ASP A 136 23.62 -2.28 1.97
CA ASP A 136 24.74 -1.42 2.35
C ASP A 136 25.18 -0.47 1.23
N TYR A 137 24.84 -0.78 -0.02
CA TYR A 137 25.19 -0.01 -1.22
C TYR A 137 24.08 0.95 -1.61
N TYR A 138 22.81 0.53 -1.50
CA TYR A 138 21.65 1.32 -1.89
C TYR A 138 20.75 1.62 -0.69
N LEU A 139 20.71 2.89 -0.27
CA LEU A 139 19.74 3.33 0.74
C LEU A 139 18.35 3.58 0.15
N PHE A 140 18.27 3.97 -1.10
CA PHE A 140 16.99 4.17 -1.79
C PHE A 140 16.76 3.04 -2.78
N GLN A 141 15.52 2.56 -2.89
CA GLN A 141 15.16 1.58 -3.89
C GLN A 141 15.53 2.10 -5.29
N PRO A 142 16.36 1.37 -6.06
CA PRO A 142 16.72 1.79 -7.40
C PRO A 142 15.49 1.67 -8.31
N ASP A 143 15.38 2.58 -9.27
CA ASP A 143 14.43 2.43 -10.36
C ASP A 143 14.83 1.19 -11.19
N LYS A 144 13.84 0.40 -11.65
CA LYS A 144 14.06 -0.70 -12.60
C LYS A 144 14.79 -0.20 -13.86
N HIS A 145 14.66 1.09 -14.17
CA HIS A 145 15.37 1.79 -15.23
C HIS A 145 16.57 2.54 -14.64
N LEU A 146 17.68 1.81 -14.45
CA LEU A 146 18.98 2.44 -14.18
C LEU A 146 19.23 3.57 -15.20
N ASP A 147 19.70 4.71 -14.69
CA ASP A 147 20.10 5.93 -15.41
C ASP A 147 18.99 6.91 -15.83
N GLN A 148 17.74 6.74 -15.40
CA GLN A 148 16.65 7.62 -15.84
C GLN A 148 16.18 8.58 -14.74
N LEU A 149 16.00 9.85 -15.14
CA LEU A 149 15.24 10.85 -14.39
C LEU A 149 13.86 10.27 -14.06
N ILE A 150 13.50 10.25 -12.78
CA ILE A 150 12.17 9.79 -12.35
C ILE A 150 11.17 10.89 -12.65
N PHE A 151 10.20 10.65 -13.52
CA PHE A 151 9.15 11.61 -13.83
C PHE A 151 7.90 11.37 -12.98
N VAL A 152 7.58 12.33 -12.12
CA VAL A 152 6.33 12.32 -11.34
C VAL A 152 5.35 13.28 -12.02
N SER A 153 4.28 12.72 -12.58
CA SER A 153 3.20 13.53 -13.15
C SER A 153 2.16 13.86 -12.09
N VAL A 154 1.82 15.14 -11.96
CA VAL A 154 0.85 15.63 -10.97
C VAL A 154 -0.40 16.10 -11.69
N LYS A 155 -1.54 15.49 -11.37
CA LYS A 155 -2.85 15.95 -11.82
C LYS A 155 -3.39 17.02 -10.87
N HIS A 156 -4.07 18.01 -11.43
CA HIS A 156 -4.65 19.07 -10.62
C HIS A 156 -5.69 18.52 -9.63
N GLY A 157 -5.56 18.91 -8.36
CA GLY A 157 -6.46 18.48 -7.28
C GLY A 157 -6.16 17.09 -6.68
N GLU A 158 -5.15 16.36 -7.20
CA GLU A 158 -4.68 15.11 -6.61
C GLU A 158 -3.45 15.35 -5.74
N ARG A 159 -3.28 14.52 -4.69
CA ARG A 159 -2.02 14.48 -3.93
C ARG A 159 -0.91 13.93 -4.82
N MET A 160 0.32 14.39 -4.62
CA MET A 160 1.49 13.83 -5.30
C MET A 160 2.36 13.04 -4.33
N VAL A 161 3.09 12.06 -4.85
CA VAL A 161 4.03 11.24 -4.07
C VAL A 161 5.40 11.27 -4.76
N VAL A 162 6.42 11.66 -4.01
CA VAL A 162 7.83 11.58 -4.44
C VAL A 162 8.39 10.24 -3.95
N PRO A 163 8.71 9.29 -4.85
CA PRO A 163 8.93 7.88 -4.50
C PRO A 163 10.33 7.60 -3.94
N CYS A 164 10.72 8.30 -2.88
CA CYS A 164 11.98 8.05 -2.19
C CYS A 164 11.81 6.99 -1.11
N LEU A 165 11.78 5.73 -1.54
CA LEU A 165 11.59 4.58 -0.65
C LEU A 165 12.93 4.14 -0.05
N PRO A 166 13.13 4.25 1.27
CA PRO A 166 14.35 3.78 1.91
C PRO A 166 14.37 2.25 2.04
N THR A 167 15.56 1.67 2.03
CA THR A 167 15.78 0.24 2.27
C THR A 167 15.74 -0.14 3.75
N HIS A 168 15.79 0.85 4.65
CA HIS A 168 15.79 0.67 6.10
C HIS A 168 14.62 1.40 6.75
N SER A 169 13.89 0.75 7.65
CA SER A 169 12.72 1.34 8.31
C SER A 169 13.05 2.57 9.18
N LYS A 170 14.29 2.63 9.69
CA LYS A 170 14.79 3.69 10.59
C LYS A 170 15.65 4.74 9.87
N ALA A 171 15.69 4.72 8.54
CA ALA A 171 16.41 5.73 7.77
C ALA A 171 15.80 7.12 8.03
N GLN A 172 16.67 8.12 8.24
CA GLN A 172 16.24 9.52 8.25
C GLN A 172 16.31 10.05 6.83
N VAL A 173 15.18 10.47 6.27
CA VAL A 173 15.09 10.94 4.88
C VAL A 173 14.62 12.38 4.84
N GLN A 174 15.25 13.17 3.97
CA GLN A 174 14.95 14.58 3.72
C GLN A 174 14.74 14.80 2.22
N LEU A 175 13.76 15.62 1.88
CA LEU A 175 13.49 16.03 0.50
C LEU A 175 14.12 17.39 0.23
N TRP A 176 14.94 17.47 -0.81
CA TRP A 176 15.61 18.69 -1.24
C TRP A 176 15.14 19.06 -2.64
N LYS A 177 14.71 20.30 -2.81
CA LYS A 177 14.38 20.88 -4.12
C LYS A 177 15.61 21.57 -4.68
N ALA A 178 15.95 21.29 -5.93
CA ALA A 178 16.93 22.04 -6.68
C ALA A 178 16.22 23.18 -7.41
N GLU A 179 16.54 24.42 -7.06
CA GLU A 179 16.03 25.60 -7.77
C GLU A 179 17.00 26.04 -8.88
N PHE A 180 18.31 25.89 -8.65
CA PHE A 180 19.41 26.15 -9.59
C PHE A 180 20.54 25.13 -9.38
N GLU A 181 21.57 25.12 -10.25
CA GLU A 181 22.66 24.11 -10.22
C GLU A 181 23.36 24.01 -8.84
N ASP A 182 23.52 25.13 -8.14
CA ASP A 182 24.23 25.20 -6.85
C ASP A 182 23.32 25.50 -5.63
N GLU A 183 22.04 25.80 -5.85
CA GLU A 183 21.11 26.19 -4.78
C GLU A 183 20.08 25.09 -4.54
N ARG A 184 20.11 24.52 -3.32
CA ARG A 184 19.15 23.52 -2.87
C ARG A 184 18.43 23.98 -1.62
N GLU A 185 17.11 23.85 -1.66
CA GLU A 185 16.24 24.18 -0.53
C GLU A 185 15.72 22.88 0.10
N LEU A 186 15.77 22.80 1.43
CA LEU A 186 15.13 21.72 2.18
C LEU A 186 13.61 21.93 2.17
N VAL A 187 12.86 20.95 1.70
CA VAL A 187 11.40 20.99 1.75
C VAL A 187 10.95 20.75 3.19
N PRO A 188 10.22 21.68 3.83
CA PRO A 188 9.81 21.52 5.22
C PRO A 188 8.71 20.47 5.36
N LEU A 189 8.87 19.59 6.36
CA LEU A 189 7.84 18.62 6.73
C LEU A 189 6.80 19.29 7.61
N VAL A 190 5.65 19.58 7.01
CA VAL A 190 4.48 20.13 7.70
C VAL A 190 3.36 19.11 7.51
N PRO A 191 2.97 18.32 8.53
CA PRO A 191 2.09 17.15 8.36
C PRO A 191 0.76 17.40 7.62
N GLN A 192 0.28 18.63 7.58
CA GLN A 192 -0.92 19.03 6.84
C GLN A 192 -0.71 19.18 5.33
N TYR A 193 0.54 19.36 4.90
CA TYR A 193 0.93 19.66 3.51
C TYR A 193 1.92 18.64 2.95
N VAL A 194 2.93 18.26 3.74
CA VAL A 194 4.03 17.37 3.37
C VAL A 194 4.28 16.39 4.51
N GLU A 195 4.14 15.10 4.21
CA GLU A 195 4.37 13.99 5.12
C GLU A 195 5.38 13.02 4.50
N PHE A 196 6.20 12.38 5.33
CA PHE A 196 7.08 11.31 4.88
C PHE A 196 6.58 9.98 5.44
N ASP A 197 6.26 9.05 4.55
CA ASP A 197 5.93 7.66 4.87
C ASP A 197 7.04 6.77 4.29
N PRO A 198 7.77 5.97 5.09
CA PRO A 198 8.86 5.14 4.58
C PRO A 198 8.38 4.04 3.60
N THR A 199 7.08 3.78 3.50
CA THR A 199 6.50 2.79 2.58
C THR A 199 5.99 3.39 1.27
N GLN A 200 5.78 4.71 1.21
CA GLN A 200 5.22 5.42 0.05
C GLN A 200 6.15 6.53 -0.49
N GLY A 201 6.96 7.15 0.38
CA GLY A 201 7.81 8.31 0.08
C GLY A 201 7.27 9.61 0.67
N PHE A 202 7.58 10.74 0.04
CA PHE A 202 7.03 12.04 0.47
C PHE A 202 5.66 12.26 -0.16
N ILE A 203 4.63 12.34 0.68
CA ILE A 203 3.25 12.59 0.30
C ILE A 203 2.98 14.09 0.43
N ILE A 204 2.58 14.71 -0.68
CA ILE A 204 2.29 16.15 -0.74
C ILE A 204 0.82 16.31 -1.12
N TYR A 205 0.03 16.73 -0.13
CA TYR A 205 -1.44 16.72 -0.20
C TYR A 205 -2.01 17.78 -1.14
N TYR A 206 -1.36 18.95 -1.20
CA TYR A 206 -1.81 20.10 -1.99
C TYR A 206 -0.67 20.67 -2.84
N PRO A 207 -0.26 19.96 -3.91
CA PRO A 207 0.85 20.39 -4.74
C PRO A 207 0.47 21.64 -5.56
N HIS A 208 1.26 22.70 -5.39
CA HIS A 208 1.23 23.93 -6.21
C HIS A 208 2.53 24.10 -6.99
N SER A 209 2.66 25.19 -7.76
CA SER A 209 3.79 25.45 -8.67
C SER A 209 5.19 25.34 -8.03
N TYR A 210 5.31 25.57 -6.72
CA TYR A 210 6.57 25.36 -5.99
C TYR A 210 7.10 23.94 -6.11
N TYR A 211 6.20 22.96 -6.17
CA TYR A 211 6.56 21.55 -6.23
C TYR A 211 6.90 21.08 -7.66
N SER A 212 6.95 21.99 -8.63
CA SER A 212 7.45 21.69 -9.97
C SER A 212 8.98 21.83 -10.01
N GLY A 213 9.65 21.00 -10.79
CA GLY A 213 11.10 21.03 -10.95
C GLY A 213 11.80 19.77 -10.47
N HIS A 214 13.05 19.92 -10.04
CA HIS A 214 13.93 18.80 -9.72
C HIS A 214 14.08 18.63 -8.20
N PHE A 215 14.05 17.38 -7.76
CA PHE A 215 14.15 16.99 -6.36
C PHE A 215 15.18 15.88 -6.19
N ARG A 216 15.80 15.86 -5.01
CA ARG A 216 16.63 14.75 -4.52
C ARG A 216 16.27 14.42 -3.10
N CYS A 217 16.39 13.16 -2.76
CA CYS A 217 16.27 12.70 -1.40
C CYS A 217 17.64 12.45 -0.80
N ASN A 218 17.87 13.05 0.37
CA ASN A 218 19.03 12.79 1.19
C ASN A 218 18.61 11.86 2.31
N GLY A 219 19.26 10.70 2.40
CA GLY A 219 18.98 9.70 3.40
C GLY A 219 20.21 9.47 4.29
N SER A 220 19.99 9.17 5.55
CA SER A 220 21.05 8.75 6.46
C SER A 220 20.65 7.58 7.32
N VAL A 221 21.60 6.66 7.49
CA VAL A 221 21.60 5.57 8.46
C VAL A 221 22.82 5.77 9.37
N PRO A 222 22.91 5.12 10.55
CA PRO A 222 24.03 5.33 11.47
C PRO A 222 25.40 5.19 10.77
N GLY A 223 26.12 6.31 10.65
CA GLY A 223 27.46 6.36 10.06
C GLY A 223 27.54 6.48 8.53
N ARG A 224 26.42 6.56 7.79
CA ARG A 224 26.43 6.71 6.32
C ARG A 224 25.31 7.63 5.82
N THR A 225 25.63 8.39 4.76
CA THR A 225 24.70 9.30 4.07
C THR A 225 24.65 8.96 2.59
N TYR A 226 23.45 9.01 2.02
CA TYR A 226 23.17 8.65 0.63
C TYR A 226 22.30 9.72 -0.01
N VAL A 227 22.38 9.80 -1.33
CA VAL A 227 21.58 10.71 -2.15
C VAL A 227 20.89 9.89 -3.24
N SER A 228 19.61 10.13 -3.48
CA SER A 228 18.86 9.48 -4.55
C SER A 228 19.23 10.02 -5.94
N ASN A 229 18.73 9.36 -6.97
CA ASN A 229 18.69 9.93 -8.32
C ASN A 229 17.83 11.20 -8.39
N ASP A 230 18.00 11.96 -9.47
CA ASP A 230 17.20 13.15 -9.75
C ASP A 230 15.75 12.79 -10.09
N ILE A 231 14.82 13.46 -9.40
CA ILE A 231 13.38 13.29 -9.57
C ILE A 231 12.81 14.56 -10.16
N SER A 232 12.17 14.48 -11.32
CA SER A 232 11.53 15.60 -11.99
C SER A 232 10.02 15.54 -11.81
N VAL A 233 9.45 16.57 -11.21
CA VAL A 233 8.02 16.70 -10.97
C VAL A 233 7.41 17.64 -12.00
N VAL A 234 6.44 17.14 -12.76
CA VAL A 234 5.77 17.86 -13.85
C VAL A 234 4.26 17.88 -13.63
N PHE A 235 3.66 19.06 -13.66
CA PHE A 235 2.20 19.22 -13.59
C PHE A 235 1.59 18.96 -14.97
N VAL A 236 0.65 18.02 -15.03
CA VAL A 236 -0.10 17.72 -16.25
C VAL A 236 -1.47 18.36 -16.13
N TYR A 237 -1.70 19.40 -16.94
CA TYR A 237 -3.02 19.99 -17.11
C TYR A 237 -3.76 19.17 -18.15
N LEU A 238 -4.63 18.26 -17.72
CA LEU A 238 -5.60 17.65 -18.61
C LEU A 238 -6.68 18.70 -18.92
N ALA A 239 -6.76 19.13 -20.17
CA ALA A 239 -7.87 19.94 -20.64
C ALA A 239 -9.18 19.14 -20.50
N PRO A 240 -10.30 19.78 -20.11
CA PRO A 240 -11.59 19.13 -19.97
C PRO A 240 -12.14 18.59 -21.30
#